data_AF-A0A8H8A864-F1
#
_entry.id   AF-A0A8H8A864-F1
#
_cell.length_a   1.000
_cell.length_b   1.000
_cell.length_c   1.000
_cell.angle_alpha   90.00
_cell.angle_beta   90.00
_cell.angle_gamma   90.00
#
_symmetry.space_group_name_H-M   'P 1'
#
loop_
_entity.id
_entity.type
_entity.pdbx_description
1 polymer ?
#
loop_
_entity_poly.entity_id
_entity_poly.type
_entity_poly.pdbx_seq_one_letter_code
_entity_poly.pdbx_strand_id
1 'polypeptide(L)'
;MEKQHFQDRDTIDILNKKNSIYCSSRDKYIFCDEKLNHVIQDDTKIPLVLVACGSFSPITYLHLRMFEIAADFVRKKTDMEVLGGYYSPVADGYKKVGLISSHHRVKMCDLACKKTSTWLMVDPWEALQEQHTRTSVVLDHFNYEINELRGGVLTKKGEKKKVKIMLLVGSDMLQNMVTLSVWEEEDLHHIFGHYGCFVIERMGFDMSNEINTHSILSMYKNNIILAKQWIYNDMSSTKIR
;
A
#
# COMPACT_ATOMS: atom_id res chain seq x y z
N MET A 1 -2.38 6.95 -36.41
CA MET A 1 -1.80 8.13 -35.76
C MET A 1 -1.10 7.66 -34.50
N GLU A 2 0.23 7.68 -34.60
CA GLU A 2 1.31 7.51 -33.62
C GLU A 2 1.07 6.67 -32.35
N LYS A 3 1.50 5.40 -32.46
CA LYS A 3 1.93 4.57 -31.34
C LYS A 3 3.27 5.12 -30.82
N GLN A 4 3.32 5.68 -29.61
CA GLN A 4 4.59 5.91 -28.93
C GLN A 4 5.09 4.58 -28.36
N HIS A 5 6.15 4.05 -28.97
CA HIS A 5 6.99 2.99 -28.42
C HIS A 5 7.51 3.40 -27.05
N PHE A 6 7.11 2.69 -26.00
CA PHE A 6 7.82 2.71 -24.72
C PHE A 6 9.03 1.79 -24.89
N GLN A 7 10.17 2.36 -25.31
CA GLN A 7 11.45 1.65 -25.34
C GLN A 7 12.00 1.49 -23.93
N ASP A 8 12.45 0.26 -23.65
CA ASP A 8 13.42 -0.20 -22.64
C ASP A 8 13.68 0.73 -21.45
N ARG A 9 13.20 0.31 -20.26
CA ARG A 9 13.69 0.88 -18.99
C ARG A 9 13.93 -0.24 -17.99
N ASP A 10 15.17 -0.28 -17.53
CA ASP A 10 15.73 -1.18 -16.53
C ASP A 10 14.77 -1.39 -15.34
N THR A 11 14.21 -2.60 -15.27
CA THR A 11 13.32 -3.04 -14.19
C THR A 11 14.15 -3.33 -12.94
N ILE A 12 13.81 -2.66 -11.84
CA ILE A 12 14.45 -2.87 -10.54
C ILE A 12 13.84 -4.12 -9.90
N ASP A 13 14.68 -5.14 -9.73
CA ASP A 13 14.37 -6.41 -9.09
C ASP A 13 15.18 -6.53 -7.79
N ILE A 14 14.50 -6.52 -6.64
CA ILE A 14 15.13 -6.53 -5.31
C ILE A 14 15.89 -7.85 -5.06
N LEU A 15 15.54 -8.92 -5.79
CA LEU A 15 16.14 -10.25 -5.60
C LEU A 15 17.43 -10.46 -6.40
N ASN A 16 17.72 -9.62 -7.39
CA ASN A 16 18.89 -9.75 -8.24
C ASN A 16 20.06 -8.90 -7.68
N LYS A 17 20.91 -9.52 -6.86
CA LYS A 17 22.11 -8.89 -6.25
C LYS A 17 23.03 -8.13 -7.23
N LYS A 18 22.93 -8.39 -8.54
CA LYS A 18 23.71 -7.71 -9.59
C LYS A 18 23.19 -6.31 -9.98
N ASN A 19 21.93 -5.98 -9.71
CA ASN A 19 21.31 -4.68 -10.01
C ASN A 19 20.77 -3.99 -8.73
N SER A 20 21.54 -4.08 -7.65
CA SER A 20 21.24 -3.46 -6.38
C SER A 20 21.41 -1.94 -6.47
N ILE A 21 20.35 -1.21 -6.83
CA ILE A 21 20.35 0.26 -6.85
C ILE A 21 20.23 0.77 -5.41
N TYR A 22 21.21 0.52 -4.54
CA TYR A 22 21.40 1.33 -3.33
C TYR A 22 22.20 2.57 -3.74
N CYS A 23 21.51 3.69 -3.97
CA CYS A 23 22.15 4.98 -4.28
C CYS A 23 22.25 5.87 -3.04
N SER A 24 23.38 6.56 -2.92
CA SER A 24 24.02 7.11 -1.72
C SER A 24 23.46 8.44 -1.17
N SER A 25 22.17 8.73 -1.38
CA SER A 25 21.43 9.69 -0.53
C SER A 25 20.57 9.01 0.54
N ARG A 26 20.51 7.66 0.49
CA ARG A 26 19.78 6.74 1.39
C ARG A 26 20.44 6.48 2.73
N ASP A 27 21.65 6.98 2.98
CA ASP A 27 22.43 6.68 4.19
C ASP A 27 21.79 7.20 5.49
N LYS A 28 20.68 7.96 5.38
CA LYS A 28 19.89 8.48 6.50
C LYS A 28 18.43 8.03 6.49
N TYR A 29 18.02 7.17 5.56
CA TYR A 29 16.66 6.62 5.60
C TYR A 29 16.51 5.74 6.84
N ILE A 30 15.43 5.96 7.57
CA ILE A 30 15.03 5.16 8.72
C ILE A 30 13.57 4.80 8.48
N PHE A 31 13.28 3.50 8.47
CA PHE A 31 11.91 3.00 8.38
C PHE A 31 11.07 3.55 9.53
N CYS A 32 9.93 4.14 9.20
CA CYS A 32 9.08 4.80 10.19
C CYS A 32 8.29 3.75 10.99
N ASP A 33 8.73 3.41 12.20
CA ASP A 33 8.02 2.43 13.06
C ASP A 33 7.51 3.05 14.37
N GLU A 34 7.47 4.38 14.48
CA GLU A 34 7.10 5.13 15.70
C GLU A 34 5.70 4.77 16.24
N LYS A 35 4.76 4.47 15.34
CA LYS A 35 3.36 4.12 15.69
C LYS A 35 3.03 2.66 15.40
N LEU A 36 4.03 1.86 15.03
CA LEU A 36 3.84 0.44 14.76
C LEU A 36 3.75 -0.29 16.11
N ASN A 37 2.69 -1.08 16.31
CA ASN A 37 2.61 -1.95 17.48
C ASN A 37 3.58 -3.13 17.31
N HIS A 38 4.65 -3.15 18.10
CA HIS A 38 5.68 -4.20 18.08
C HIS A 38 5.30 -5.45 18.89
N VAL A 39 4.16 -5.41 19.59
CA VAL A 39 3.60 -6.53 20.36
C VAL A 39 2.13 -6.71 19.99
N ILE A 40 1.76 -7.89 19.51
CA ILE A 40 0.35 -8.22 19.22
C ILE A 40 -0.42 -8.41 20.53
N GLN A 41 -1.65 -7.92 20.58
CA GLN A 41 -2.48 -8.00 21.78
C GLN A 41 -3.16 -9.36 21.94
N ASP A 42 -3.57 -9.98 20.83
CA ASP A 42 -4.16 -11.31 20.81
C ASP A 42 -3.26 -12.29 20.05
N ASP A 43 -2.55 -13.15 20.79
CA ASP A 43 -1.61 -14.11 20.23
C ASP A 43 -2.25 -15.08 19.21
N THR A 44 -3.58 -15.25 19.25
CA THR A 44 -4.32 -16.11 18.31
C THR A 44 -4.51 -15.44 16.94
N LYS A 45 -4.45 -14.11 16.87
CA LYS A 45 -4.72 -13.35 15.65
C LYS A 45 -3.52 -13.22 14.73
N ILE A 46 -3.77 -13.05 13.45
CA ILE A 46 -2.72 -12.77 12.46
C ILE A 46 -2.37 -11.27 12.51
N PRO A 47 -1.12 -10.88 12.82
CA PRO A 47 -0.73 -9.48 12.82
C PRO A 47 -0.76 -8.91 11.39
N LEU A 48 -1.32 -7.72 11.21
CA LEU A 48 -1.58 -7.11 9.91
C LEU A 48 -1.04 -5.67 9.87
N VAL A 49 -0.38 -5.32 8.77
CA VAL A 49 -0.04 -3.95 8.38
C VAL A 49 -0.71 -3.61 7.05
N LEU A 50 -1.36 -2.45 7.01
CA LEU A 50 -2.01 -1.93 5.81
C LEU A 50 -1.13 -0.88 5.15
N VAL A 51 -0.90 -0.99 3.85
CA VAL A 51 -0.08 -0.05 3.08
C VAL A 51 -0.91 0.56 1.95
N ALA A 52 -1.06 1.88 1.93
CA ALA A 52 -1.70 2.61 0.83
C ALA A 52 -0.62 3.32 0.00
N CYS A 53 -0.39 2.83 -1.22
CA CYS A 53 0.47 3.49 -2.20
C CYS A 53 -0.35 4.49 -3.02
N GLY A 54 0.20 5.68 -3.31
CA GLY A 54 -0.55 6.66 -4.08
C GLY A 54 0.12 8.00 -4.27
N SER A 55 -0.52 8.84 -5.09
CA SER A 55 -0.01 10.19 -5.34
C SER A 55 -0.10 11.09 -4.10
N PHE A 56 -1.24 11.09 -3.39
CA PHE A 56 -1.53 11.99 -2.27
C PHE A 56 -1.22 13.47 -2.57
N SER A 57 -1.79 13.98 -3.67
CA SER A 57 -1.52 15.32 -4.21
C SER A 57 -2.78 16.20 -4.26
N PRO A 58 -3.32 16.67 -3.11
CA PRO A 58 -2.87 16.39 -1.73
C PRO A 58 -3.57 15.15 -1.12
N ILE A 59 -3.11 14.71 0.06
CA ILE A 59 -3.89 13.80 0.92
C ILE A 59 -5.22 14.47 1.32
N THR A 60 -6.26 13.67 1.55
CA THR A 60 -7.61 14.14 1.91
C THR A 60 -8.22 13.27 3.01
N TYR A 61 -9.33 13.71 3.62
CA TYR A 61 -10.07 12.89 4.59
C TYR A 61 -10.59 11.58 4.02
N LEU A 62 -10.78 11.46 2.71
CA LEU A 62 -11.14 10.18 2.09
C LEU A 62 -10.03 9.15 2.30
N HIS A 63 -8.77 9.53 2.09
CA HIS A 63 -7.62 8.65 2.29
C HIS A 63 -7.50 8.21 3.75
N LEU A 64 -7.74 9.11 4.71
CA LEU A 64 -7.75 8.79 6.14
C LEU A 64 -8.91 7.84 6.48
N ARG A 65 -10.09 8.10 5.91
CA ARG A 65 -11.28 7.30 6.17
C ARG A 65 -11.15 5.85 5.68
N MET A 66 -10.43 5.61 4.58
CA MET A 66 -10.20 4.26 4.06
C MET A 66 -9.54 3.35 5.11
N PHE A 67 -8.53 3.85 5.82
CA PHE A 67 -7.87 3.10 6.88
C PHE A 67 -8.79 2.79 8.06
N GLU A 68 -9.61 3.76 8.48
CA GLU A 68 -10.57 3.55 9.57
C GLU A 68 -11.64 2.51 9.20
N ILE A 69 -12.12 2.50 7.96
CA ILE A 69 -13.06 1.48 7.47
C ILE A 69 -12.38 0.10 7.49
N ALA A 70 -11.14 0.00 7.00
CA ALA A 70 -10.39 -1.24 6.96
C ALA A 70 -10.13 -1.79 8.37
N ALA A 71 -9.67 -0.95 9.31
CA ALA A 71 -9.42 -1.33 10.69
C ALA A 71 -10.70 -1.82 11.39
N ASP A 72 -11.82 -1.13 11.20
CA ASP A 72 -13.11 -1.55 11.73
C ASP A 72 -13.57 -2.91 11.19
N PHE A 73 -13.40 -3.13 9.89
CA PHE A 73 -13.75 -4.39 9.24
C PHE A 73 -12.87 -5.52 9.77
N VAL A 74 -11.54 -5.33 9.78
CA VAL A 74 -10.58 -6.31 10.30
C VAL A 74 -10.96 -6.74 11.71
N ARG A 75 -11.19 -5.77 12.60
CA ARG A 75 -11.54 -6.02 14.01
C ARG A 75 -12.83 -6.82 14.17
N LYS A 76 -13.82 -6.63 13.30
CA LYS A 76 -15.17 -7.22 13.43
C LYS A 76 -15.38 -8.51 12.63
N LYS A 77 -14.62 -8.70 11.55
CA LYS A 77 -14.93 -9.71 10.52
C LYS A 77 -13.77 -10.64 10.16
N THR A 78 -12.60 -10.44 10.76
CA THR A 78 -11.42 -11.26 10.46
C THR A 78 -10.74 -11.73 11.75
N ASP A 79 -9.84 -12.70 11.61
CA ASP A 79 -8.92 -13.19 12.63
C ASP A 79 -7.59 -12.40 12.64
N MET A 80 -7.56 -11.19 12.06
CA MET A 80 -6.39 -10.34 12.01
C MET A 80 -6.42 -9.22 13.05
N GLU A 81 -5.24 -8.70 13.40
CA GLU A 81 -5.05 -7.54 14.26
C GLU A 81 -4.23 -6.47 13.53
N VAL A 82 -4.80 -5.28 13.32
CA VAL A 82 -4.08 -4.17 12.68
C VAL A 82 -3.05 -3.59 13.64
N LEU A 83 -1.79 -3.63 13.25
CA LEU A 83 -0.67 -3.12 14.04
C LEU A 83 -0.22 -1.73 13.62
N GLY A 84 -0.47 -1.35 12.37
CA GLY A 84 -0.06 -0.08 11.81
C GLY A 84 -0.62 0.12 10.40
N GLY A 85 -0.71 1.38 9.99
CA GLY A 85 -1.10 1.77 8.64
C GLY A 85 -0.13 2.78 8.05
N TYR A 86 0.24 2.58 6.79
CA TYR A 86 1.26 3.37 6.11
C TYR A 86 0.73 4.03 4.85
N TYR A 87 0.99 5.33 4.71
CA TYR A 87 0.98 5.98 3.42
C TYR A 87 2.36 5.89 2.79
N SER A 88 2.41 5.43 1.54
CA SER A 88 3.62 5.42 0.70
C SER A 88 3.40 6.37 -0.48
N PRO A 89 3.86 7.64 -0.40
CA PRO A 89 3.72 8.58 -1.49
C PRO A 89 4.64 8.23 -2.65
N VAL A 90 4.10 8.26 -3.87
CA VAL A 90 4.86 7.94 -5.09
C VAL A 90 6.05 8.87 -5.30
N ALA A 91 7.13 8.36 -5.93
CA ALA A 91 8.25 9.15 -6.44
C ALA A 91 7.83 10.24 -7.44
N ASP A 92 8.58 11.34 -7.50
CA ASP A 92 8.37 12.39 -8.51
C ASP A 92 8.64 11.88 -9.94
N GLY A 93 9.48 10.84 -10.08
CA GLY A 93 9.71 10.10 -11.32
C GLY A 93 8.47 9.44 -11.94
N TYR A 94 7.34 9.39 -11.22
CA TYR A 94 6.05 8.92 -11.77
C TYR A 94 5.49 9.85 -12.86
N LYS A 95 5.89 11.13 -12.88
CA LYS A 95 5.56 12.10 -13.94
C LYS A 95 4.05 12.24 -14.26
N LYS A 96 3.18 11.97 -13.28
CA LYS A 96 1.75 12.22 -13.41
C LYS A 96 1.48 13.72 -13.57
N VAL A 97 0.61 14.09 -14.51
CA VAL A 97 0.23 15.49 -14.75
C VAL A 97 -0.36 16.11 -13.48
N GLY A 98 0.17 17.26 -13.07
CA GLY A 98 -0.26 17.99 -11.88
C GLY A 98 0.23 17.39 -10.54
N LEU A 99 1.19 16.45 -10.57
CA LEU A 99 1.86 15.94 -9.38
C LEU A 99 2.83 16.99 -8.83
N ILE A 100 2.57 17.46 -7.61
CA ILE A 100 3.51 18.35 -6.90
C ILE A 100 4.66 17.54 -6.30
N SER A 101 5.76 18.20 -5.93
CA SER A 101 6.96 17.51 -5.39
C SER A 101 6.65 16.59 -4.20
N SER A 102 7.32 15.43 -4.18
CA SER A 102 7.21 14.39 -3.16
C SER A 102 7.49 14.93 -1.77
N HIS A 103 8.42 15.89 -1.63
CA HIS A 103 8.70 16.59 -0.39
C HIS A 103 7.42 17.17 0.25
N HIS A 104 6.60 17.89 -0.54
CA HIS A 104 5.36 18.48 -0.04
C HIS A 104 4.30 17.42 0.26
N ARG A 105 4.20 16.38 -0.57
CA ARG A 105 3.20 15.31 -0.41
C ARG A 105 3.48 14.47 0.83
N VAL A 106 4.73 14.07 1.04
CA VAL A 106 5.20 13.41 2.27
C VAL A 106 4.89 14.31 3.47
N LYS A 107 5.20 15.61 3.41
CA LYS A 107 4.96 16.51 4.55
C LYS A 107 3.47 16.69 4.87
N MET A 108 2.61 16.78 3.86
CA MET A 108 1.16 16.85 4.07
C MET A 108 0.62 15.55 4.67
N CYS A 109 1.09 14.39 4.21
CA CYS A 109 0.71 13.09 4.78
C CYS A 109 1.17 13.00 6.25
N ASP A 110 2.39 13.44 6.56
CA ASP A 110 2.96 13.45 7.92
C ASP A 110 2.10 14.32 8.86
N LEU A 111 1.76 15.53 8.43
CA LEU A 111 0.90 16.44 9.18
C LEU A 111 -0.52 15.88 9.39
N ALA A 112 -1.10 15.24 8.37
CA ALA A 112 -2.39 14.58 8.49
C ALA A 112 -2.34 13.45 9.54
N CYS A 113 -1.37 12.54 9.41
CA CYS A 113 -1.18 11.42 10.33
C CYS A 113 -0.94 11.87 11.77
N LYS A 114 -0.10 12.90 11.99
CA LYS A 114 0.20 13.43 13.34
C LYS A 114 -1.00 14.09 14.00
N LYS A 115 -1.86 14.78 13.23
CA LYS A 115 -3.01 15.50 13.78
C LYS A 115 -4.23 14.62 14.03
N THR A 116 -4.41 13.54 13.26
CA THR A 116 -5.69 12.82 13.24
C THR A 116 -5.60 11.34 13.61
N SER A 117 -4.41 10.76 13.80
CA SER A 117 -4.29 9.32 14.05
C SER A 117 -3.17 8.94 15.00
N THR A 118 -3.42 7.91 15.81
CA THR A 118 -2.46 7.28 16.71
C THR A 118 -1.74 6.08 16.11
N TRP A 119 -2.17 5.58 14.92
CA TRP A 119 -1.69 4.33 14.33
C TRP A 119 -1.29 4.45 12.84
N LEU A 120 -1.59 5.58 12.21
CA LEU A 120 -1.19 5.89 10.84
C LEU A 120 0.12 6.67 10.81
N MET A 121 0.97 6.30 9.87
CA MET A 121 2.25 6.94 9.59
C MET A 121 2.55 7.00 8.10
N VAL A 122 3.66 7.65 7.74
CA VAL A 122 4.09 7.84 6.36
C VAL A 122 5.48 7.26 6.23
N ASP A 123 5.67 6.37 5.27
CA ASP A 123 7.01 5.94 4.89
C ASP A 123 7.45 6.67 3.61
N PRO A 124 8.55 7.45 3.64
CA PRO A 124 9.00 8.21 2.49
C PRO A 124 9.85 7.40 1.51
N TRP A 125 10.10 6.10 1.75
CA TRP A 125 11.03 5.31 0.96
C TRP A 125 10.73 5.33 -0.54
N GLU A 126 9.46 5.15 -0.93
CA GLU A 126 9.04 5.22 -2.34
C GLU A 126 9.27 6.63 -2.92
N ALA A 127 8.95 7.67 -2.14
CA ALA A 127 9.10 9.08 -2.52
C ALA A 127 10.56 9.51 -2.74
N LEU A 128 11.51 8.80 -2.12
CA LEU A 128 12.94 9.04 -2.21
C LEU A 128 13.58 8.36 -3.45
N GLN A 129 12.83 7.53 -4.18
CA GLN A 129 13.33 6.90 -5.40
C GLN A 129 13.39 7.91 -6.55
N GLU A 130 14.41 7.82 -7.39
CA GLU A 130 14.57 8.71 -8.55
C GLU A 130 13.52 8.43 -9.64
N GLN A 131 13.21 7.14 -9.84
CA GLN A 131 12.25 6.68 -10.83
C GLN A 131 10.97 6.17 -10.17
N HIS A 132 9.93 5.99 -10.98
CA HIS A 132 8.73 5.31 -10.53
C HIS A 132 9.08 3.89 -10.04
N THR A 133 8.51 3.52 -8.90
CA THR A 133 8.70 2.21 -8.28
C THR A 133 7.40 1.43 -8.37
N ARG A 134 7.48 0.17 -8.82
CA ARG A 134 6.33 -0.73 -8.93
C ARG A 134 5.78 -1.02 -7.53
N THR A 135 4.45 -1.12 -7.39
CA THR A 135 3.82 -1.34 -6.07
C THR A 135 4.27 -2.64 -5.41
N SER A 136 4.52 -3.71 -6.18
CA SER A 136 5.09 -4.98 -5.71
C SER A 136 6.40 -4.76 -4.94
N VAL A 137 7.31 -3.98 -5.52
CA VAL A 137 8.62 -3.60 -4.96
C VAL A 137 8.45 -2.77 -3.68
N VAL A 138 7.44 -1.89 -3.62
CA VAL A 138 7.12 -1.15 -2.38
C VAL A 138 6.66 -2.10 -1.27
N LEU A 139 5.78 -3.06 -1.59
CA LEU A 139 5.32 -4.05 -0.60
C LEU A 139 6.46 -4.99 -0.14
N ASP A 140 7.37 -5.35 -1.05
CA ASP A 140 8.59 -6.09 -0.73
C ASP A 140 9.46 -5.34 0.28
N HIS A 141 9.61 -4.02 0.10
CA HIS A 141 10.33 -3.18 1.06
C HIS A 141 9.70 -3.20 2.46
N PHE A 142 8.37 -3.04 2.56
CA PHE A 142 7.67 -3.16 3.85
C PHE A 142 7.84 -4.55 4.49
N ASN A 143 7.76 -5.61 3.69
CA ASN A 143 7.98 -6.97 4.18
C ASN A 143 9.43 -7.18 4.65
N TYR A 144 10.41 -6.67 3.90
CA TYR A 144 11.81 -6.75 4.27
C TYR A 144 12.09 -6.02 5.59
N GLU A 145 11.62 -4.79 5.74
CA GLU A 145 11.81 -3.97 6.95
C GLU A 145 11.15 -4.60 8.19
N ILE A 146 9.91 -5.10 8.05
CA ILE A 146 9.14 -5.60 9.19
C ILE A 146 9.45 -7.07 9.49
N ASN A 147 9.46 -7.94 8.49
CA ASN A 147 9.56 -9.38 8.70
C ASN A 147 10.98 -9.91 8.61
N GLU A 148 11.82 -9.39 7.72
CA GLU A 148 13.16 -9.95 7.50
C GLU A 148 14.21 -9.27 8.40
N LEU A 149 14.20 -7.94 8.52
CA LEU A 149 15.13 -7.21 9.40
C LEU A 149 14.73 -7.29 10.87
N ARG A 150 13.46 -7.05 11.19
CA ARG A 150 12.96 -7.04 12.58
C ARG A 150 12.47 -8.42 13.05
N GLY A 151 12.23 -9.36 12.13
CA GLY A 151 11.73 -10.70 12.45
C GLY A 151 10.22 -10.75 12.71
N GLY A 152 9.46 -9.71 12.33
CA GLY A 152 8.04 -9.55 12.65
C GLY A 152 7.83 -8.86 14.00
N VAL A 153 6.75 -9.22 14.68
CA VAL A 153 6.36 -8.66 15.99
C VAL A 153 6.38 -9.71 17.08
N LEU A 154 6.39 -9.27 18.34
CA LEU A 154 6.36 -10.16 19.49
C LEU A 154 4.93 -10.55 19.87
N THR A 155 4.74 -11.78 20.30
CA THR A 155 3.57 -12.22 21.06
C THR A 155 3.71 -11.79 22.51
N LYS A 156 2.63 -11.88 23.31
CA LYS A 156 2.70 -11.65 24.76
C LYS A 156 3.64 -12.63 25.47
N LYS A 157 3.94 -13.76 24.84
CA LYS A 157 4.88 -14.77 25.32
C LYS A 157 6.34 -14.52 24.88
N GLY A 158 6.59 -13.46 24.10
CA GLY A 158 7.92 -13.12 23.60
C GLY A 158 8.35 -13.89 22.34
N GLU A 159 7.46 -14.64 21.72
CA GLU A 159 7.73 -15.33 20.45
C GLU A 159 7.59 -14.36 19.27
N LYS A 160 8.38 -14.55 18.21
CA LYS A 160 8.24 -13.74 16.99
C LYS A 160 7.15 -14.27 16.06
N LYS A 161 6.32 -13.39 15.52
CA LYS A 161 5.25 -13.69 14.57
C LYS A 161 5.37 -12.79 13.34
N LYS A 162 5.41 -13.40 12.15
CA LYS A 162 5.45 -12.66 10.87
C LYS A 162 4.16 -11.87 10.69
N VAL A 163 4.31 -10.63 10.25
CA VAL A 163 3.24 -9.66 9.95
C VAL A 163 2.77 -9.84 8.52
N LYS A 164 1.46 -9.99 8.32
CA LYS A 164 0.85 -9.94 7.01
C LYS A 164 0.86 -8.50 6.51
N ILE A 165 1.43 -8.26 5.34
CA ILE A 165 1.38 -6.96 4.67
C ILE A 165 0.25 -7.02 3.64
N MET A 166 -0.65 -6.03 3.62
CA MET A 166 -1.71 -5.94 2.60
C MET A 166 -1.76 -4.54 1.98
N LEU A 167 -1.95 -4.52 0.66
CA LEU A 167 -2.18 -3.30 -0.10
C LEU A 167 -3.61 -2.79 0.16
N LEU A 168 -3.77 -1.56 0.66
CA LEU A 168 -5.07 -0.92 0.85
C LEU A 168 -5.39 0.01 -0.32
N VAL A 169 -6.51 -0.26 -1.01
CA VAL A 169 -6.95 0.49 -2.19
C VAL A 169 -8.46 0.72 -2.21
N GLY A 170 -8.90 1.69 -3.02
CA GLY A 170 -10.31 1.82 -3.41
C GLY A 170 -10.65 0.89 -4.58
N SER A 171 -11.94 0.62 -4.79
CA SER A 171 -12.42 -0.17 -5.93
C SER A 171 -11.96 0.37 -7.29
N ASP A 172 -11.86 1.69 -7.44
CA ASP A 172 -11.39 2.36 -8.65
C ASP A 172 -9.93 2.02 -8.98
N MET A 173 -9.07 1.90 -7.96
CA MET A 173 -7.67 1.52 -8.15
C MET A 173 -7.54 0.03 -8.48
N LEU A 174 -8.28 -0.85 -7.80
CA LEU A 174 -8.27 -2.28 -8.14
C LEU A 174 -8.73 -2.51 -9.57
N GLN A 175 -9.78 -1.82 -10.03
CA GLN A 175 -10.22 -1.89 -11.43
C GLN A 175 -9.10 -1.45 -12.39
N ASN A 176 -8.42 -0.35 -12.09
CA ASN A 176 -7.31 0.13 -12.93
C ASN A 176 -6.14 -0.87 -12.98
N MET A 177 -5.85 -1.54 -11.86
CA MET A 177 -4.77 -2.55 -11.79
C MET A 177 -5.00 -3.71 -12.76
N VAL A 178 -6.26 -4.13 -12.96
CA VAL A 178 -6.58 -5.29 -13.81
C VAL A 178 -6.99 -4.93 -15.24
N THR A 179 -7.27 -3.65 -15.52
CA THR A 179 -7.69 -3.20 -16.85
C THR A 179 -6.62 -2.44 -17.63
N LEU A 180 -5.72 -1.72 -16.95
CA LEU A 180 -4.71 -0.91 -17.61
C LEU A 180 -3.46 -1.76 -17.86
N SER A 181 -2.93 -1.71 -19.08
CA SER A 181 -1.71 -2.42 -19.49
C SER A 181 -0.41 -1.88 -18.87
N VAL A 182 -0.51 -0.96 -17.91
CA VAL A 182 0.64 -0.42 -17.17
C VAL A 182 1.04 -1.30 -15.99
N TRP A 183 0.22 -2.31 -15.67
CA TRP A 183 0.50 -3.31 -14.64
C TRP A 183 1.00 -4.59 -15.31
N GLU A 184 2.19 -5.01 -14.94
CA GLU A 184 2.71 -6.32 -15.36
C GLU A 184 1.95 -7.43 -14.64
N GLU A 185 1.56 -8.46 -15.38
CA GLU A 185 0.81 -9.59 -14.82
C GLU A 185 1.59 -10.29 -13.68
N GLU A 186 2.92 -10.39 -13.81
CA GLU A 186 3.80 -10.90 -12.77
C GLU A 186 3.68 -10.11 -11.46
N ASP A 187 3.56 -8.78 -11.54
CA ASP A 187 3.34 -7.93 -10.38
C ASP A 187 1.97 -8.14 -9.74
N LEU A 188 0.93 -8.37 -10.56
CA LEU A 188 -0.41 -8.68 -10.04
C LEU A 188 -0.40 -10.02 -9.29
N HIS A 189 0.22 -11.04 -9.86
CA HIS A 189 0.41 -12.34 -9.19
C HIS A 189 1.21 -12.18 -7.90
N HIS A 190 2.26 -11.35 -7.90
CA HIS A 190 3.08 -11.12 -6.72
C HIS A 190 2.31 -10.40 -5.61
N ILE A 191 1.62 -9.30 -5.95
CA ILE A 191 0.82 -8.51 -5.01
C ILE A 191 -0.30 -9.36 -4.41
N PHE A 192 -1.11 -10.01 -5.24
CA PHE A 192 -2.28 -10.77 -4.75
C PHE A 192 -1.90 -12.12 -4.15
N GLY A 193 -0.80 -12.74 -4.59
CA GLY A 193 -0.33 -14.03 -4.08
C GLY A 193 0.41 -13.92 -2.75
N HIS A 194 1.37 -13.00 -2.62
CA HIS A 194 2.23 -12.93 -1.44
C HIS A 194 1.72 -12.00 -0.33
N TYR A 195 1.05 -10.91 -0.70
CA TYR A 195 0.62 -9.87 0.25
C TYR A 195 -0.89 -9.90 0.45
N GLY A 196 -1.62 -9.70 -0.63
CA GLY A 196 -3.06 -9.55 -0.64
C GLY A 196 -3.49 -8.09 -0.75
N CYS A 197 -4.78 -7.90 -0.95
CA CYS A 197 -5.37 -6.61 -1.25
C CYS A 197 -6.61 -6.37 -0.39
N PHE A 198 -6.64 -5.24 0.29
CA PHE A 198 -7.78 -4.77 1.06
C PHE A 198 -8.47 -3.67 0.27
N VAL A 199 -9.70 -3.92 -0.15
CA VAL A 199 -10.44 -3.09 -1.10
C VAL A 199 -11.59 -2.41 -0.38
N ILE A 200 -11.60 -1.09 -0.38
CA ILE A 200 -12.75 -0.30 0.04
C ILE A 200 -13.69 -0.15 -1.16
N GLU A 201 -14.82 -0.86 -1.13
CA GLU A 201 -15.82 -0.83 -2.19
C GLU A 201 -16.59 0.49 -2.15
N ARG A 202 -16.48 1.25 -3.24
CA ARG A 202 -17.21 2.51 -3.44
C ARG A 202 -18.45 2.25 -4.30
N MET A 203 -19.47 3.08 -4.13
CA MET A 203 -20.71 2.98 -4.90
C MET A 203 -20.43 3.01 -6.41
N GLY A 204 -21.12 2.15 -7.16
CA GLY A 204 -21.00 2.06 -8.62
C GLY A 204 -20.03 1.00 -9.13
N PHE A 205 -19.36 0.25 -8.24
CA PHE A 205 -18.52 -0.89 -8.60
C PHE A 205 -19.13 -2.18 -8.03
N ASP A 206 -19.26 -3.22 -8.86
CA ASP A 206 -19.57 -4.58 -8.40
C ASP A 206 -18.26 -5.37 -8.29
N MET A 207 -17.49 -5.06 -7.24
CA MET A 207 -16.19 -5.70 -7.04
C MET A 207 -16.32 -7.17 -6.71
N SER A 208 -17.47 -7.58 -6.16
CA SER A 208 -17.75 -8.98 -5.88
C SER A 208 -17.83 -9.79 -7.18
N ASN A 209 -18.53 -9.28 -8.20
CA ASN A 209 -18.56 -9.93 -9.50
C ASN A 209 -17.17 -9.92 -10.16
N GLU A 210 -16.50 -8.77 -10.20
CA GLU A 210 -15.16 -8.62 -10.82
C GLU A 210 -14.13 -9.60 -10.24
N ILE A 211 -14.08 -9.75 -8.91
CA ILE A 211 -13.17 -10.69 -8.24
C ILE A 211 -13.48 -12.14 -8.64
N ASN A 212 -14.73 -12.49 -8.89
CA ASN A 212 -15.11 -13.86 -9.24
C ASN A 212 -14.93 -14.18 -10.74
N THR A 213 -14.99 -13.18 -11.62
CA THR A 213 -14.94 -13.38 -13.08
C THR A 213 -13.56 -13.13 -13.68
N HIS A 214 -12.75 -12.23 -13.09
CA HIS A 214 -11.43 -11.92 -13.60
C HIS A 214 -10.44 -13.07 -13.35
N SER A 215 -9.64 -13.44 -14.36
CA SER A 215 -8.73 -14.59 -14.34
C SER A 215 -7.74 -14.54 -13.16
N ILE A 216 -7.07 -13.41 -12.96
CA ILE A 216 -6.11 -13.23 -11.86
C ILE A 216 -6.80 -13.08 -10.50
N LEU A 217 -7.82 -12.20 -10.39
CA LEU A 217 -8.45 -11.92 -9.09
C LEU A 217 -9.14 -13.16 -8.50
N SER A 218 -9.77 -13.98 -9.34
CA SER A 218 -10.46 -15.19 -8.90
C SER A 218 -9.50 -16.24 -8.33
N MET A 219 -8.27 -16.31 -8.85
CA MET A 219 -7.20 -17.17 -8.34
C MET A 219 -6.82 -16.80 -6.90
N TYR A 220 -6.81 -15.52 -6.57
CA TYR A 220 -6.39 -15.00 -5.26
C TYR A 220 -7.53 -14.44 -4.42
N LYS A 221 -8.79 -14.79 -4.71
CA LYS A 221 -9.96 -14.23 -4.03
C LYS A 221 -9.91 -14.32 -2.50
N ASN A 222 -9.31 -15.38 -1.95
CA ASN A 222 -9.16 -15.55 -0.50
C ASN A 222 -8.16 -14.58 0.14
N ASN A 223 -7.30 -13.96 -0.68
CA ASN A 223 -6.34 -12.94 -0.27
C ASN A 223 -6.79 -11.52 -0.64
N ILE A 224 -8.01 -11.37 -1.16
CA ILE A 224 -8.63 -10.09 -1.47
C ILE A 224 -9.80 -9.89 -0.50
N ILE A 225 -9.74 -8.85 0.33
CA ILE A 225 -10.76 -8.54 1.32
C ILE A 225 -11.55 -7.32 0.86
N LEU A 226 -12.86 -7.46 0.76
CA LEU A 226 -13.76 -6.40 0.32
C LEU A 226 -14.53 -5.82 1.51
N ALA A 227 -14.38 -4.52 1.76
CA ALA A 227 -15.14 -3.79 2.78
C ALA A 227 -15.99 -2.69 2.14
N LYS A 228 -17.30 -2.74 2.37
CA LYS A 228 -18.25 -1.75 1.83
C LYS A 228 -18.15 -0.41 2.56
N GLN A 229 -18.03 0.68 1.79
CA GLN A 229 -18.19 2.03 2.30
C GLN A 229 -19.68 2.44 2.26
N TRP A 230 -20.35 2.38 3.42
CA TRP A 230 -21.77 2.75 3.53
C TRP A 230 -22.04 4.26 3.53
N ILE A 231 -21.10 5.05 4.06
CA ILE A 231 -21.22 6.52 4.11
C ILE A 231 -20.33 7.11 3.04
N TYR A 232 -20.95 7.82 2.11
CA TYR A 232 -20.27 8.42 0.97
C TYR A 232 -19.39 9.60 1.41
N ASN A 233 -18.13 9.56 1.02
CA ASN A 233 -17.20 10.68 1.06
C ASN A 233 -16.43 10.64 -0.26
N ASP A 234 -16.51 11.70 -1.06
CA ASP A 234 -15.91 11.77 -2.39
C ASP A 234 -14.94 12.93 -2.57
N MET A 235 -14.40 13.40 -1.46
CA MET A 235 -13.36 14.42 -1.40
C MET A 235 -12.04 13.85 -1.94
N SER A 236 -11.95 13.70 -3.26
CA SER A 236 -10.76 13.24 -3.97
C SER A 236 -9.76 14.38 -4.16
N SER A 237 -8.47 14.05 -4.31
CA SER A 237 -7.44 15.06 -4.56
C SER A 237 -7.70 15.88 -5.83
N THR A 238 -8.35 15.29 -6.85
CA THR A 238 -8.68 15.99 -8.09
C THR A 238 -9.77 17.04 -7.91
N LYS A 239 -10.71 16.85 -6.98
CA LYS A 239 -11.72 17.89 -6.66
C LYS A 239 -11.17 19.00 -5.77
N ILE A 240 -10.12 18.70 -5.01
CA ILE A 240 -9.46 19.67 -4.11
C ILE A 240 -8.53 20.62 -4.87
N ARG A 241 -7.90 20.16 -5.96
CA ARG A 241 -7.08 21.01 -6.83
C ARG A 241 -7.96 21.86 -7.74
#